data_AF-A0A7J4S2A0-F1
#
_entry.id   AF-A0A7J4S2A0-F1
#
_cell.length_a   1.000
_cell.length_b   1.000
_cell.length_c   1.000
_cell.angle_alpha   90.00
_cell.angle_beta   90.00
_cell.angle_gamma   90.00
#
_symmetry.space_group_name_H-M   'P 1'
#
loop_
_entity.id
_entity.type
_entity.pdbx_description
1 polymer ?
#
loop_
_entity_poly.entity_id
_entity_poly.type
_entity_poly.pdbx_seq_one_letter_code
_entity_poly.pdbx_strand_id
1 'polypeptide(L)'
;MTDFKKTLATRLQGFTQEELALLPSGYQALEHVAVLNLKPGLASRATEIGAAFIGLYPRFKTVCARTGFITGEFREPQLKVVAGEPDTEVTVVENGVKYSFDCSKLMFAKGNISERVRLASLVTDGETV
;
A
#
# COMPACT_ATOMS: atom_id res chain seq x y z
N MET A 1 -10.02 3.32 -18.28
CA MET A 1 -9.11 2.37 -17.61
C MET A 1 -7.80 3.08 -17.33
N THR A 2 -7.30 3.07 -16.09
CA THR A 2 -6.06 3.79 -15.72
C THR A 2 -4.83 3.19 -16.41
N ASP A 3 -3.79 3.99 -16.62
CA ASP A 3 -2.56 3.53 -17.29
C ASP A 3 -1.86 2.43 -16.49
N PHE A 4 -1.86 2.54 -15.15
CA PHE A 4 -1.39 1.48 -14.26
C PHE A 4 -2.05 0.13 -14.56
N LYS A 5 -3.38 0.10 -14.66
CA LYS A 5 -4.14 -1.14 -14.86
C LYS A 5 -3.85 -1.76 -16.22
N LYS A 6 -3.73 -0.94 -17.27
CA LYS A 6 -3.33 -1.41 -18.61
C LYS A 6 -1.95 -2.07 -18.56
N THR A 7 -0.96 -1.37 -18.00
CA THR A 7 0.41 -1.88 -17.90
C THR A 7 0.49 -3.17 -17.11
N LEU A 8 -0.20 -3.25 -15.96
CA LEU A 8 -0.26 -4.47 -15.17
C LEU A 8 -0.87 -5.64 -15.95
N ALA A 9 -1.97 -5.40 -16.67
CA ALA A 9 -2.62 -6.42 -17.49
C ALA A 9 -1.70 -7.00 -18.58
N THR A 10 -0.77 -6.21 -19.15
CA THR A 10 0.18 -6.72 -20.17
C THR A 10 1.13 -7.80 -19.66
N ARG A 11 1.30 -7.93 -18.34
CA ARG A 11 2.21 -8.89 -17.70
C ARG A 11 1.50 -10.13 -17.16
N LEU A 12 0.17 -10.21 -17.28
CA LEU A 12 -0.64 -11.27 -16.72
C LEU A 12 -1.11 -12.21 -17.84
N GLN A 13 -0.76 -13.50 -17.73
CA GLN A 13 -1.12 -14.52 -18.72
C GLN A 13 -2.23 -15.42 -18.17
N GLY A 14 -3.15 -15.88 -19.02
CA GLY A 14 -4.24 -16.75 -18.58
C GLY A 14 -5.26 -16.10 -17.64
N PHE A 15 -5.39 -14.77 -17.67
CA PHE A 15 -6.49 -14.06 -17.02
C PHE A 15 -7.67 -13.92 -17.98
N THR A 16 -8.87 -14.20 -17.47
CA THR A 16 -10.14 -13.94 -18.16
C THR A 16 -10.43 -12.44 -18.22
N GLN A 17 -11.32 -12.03 -19.13
CA GLN A 17 -11.75 -10.63 -19.22
C GLN A 17 -12.39 -10.12 -17.93
N GLU A 18 -13.10 -10.99 -17.21
CA GLU A 18 -13.70 -10.68 -15.91
C GLU A 18 -12.63 -10.41 -14.85
N GLU A 19 -11.60 -11.26 -14.74
CA GLU A 19 -10.49 -11.03 -13.82
C GLU A 19 -9.72 -9.75 -14.17
N LEU A 20 -9.44 -9.49 -15.46
CA LEU A 20 -8.80 -8.26 -15.90
C LEU A 20 -9.63 -7.02 -15.55
N ALA A 21 -10.97 -7.11 -15.63
CA ALA A 21 -11.88 -6.05 -15.20
C ALA A 21 -11.84 -5.80 -13.69
N LEU A 22 -11.45 -6.79 -12.87
CA LEU A 22 -11.31 -6.66 -11.42
C LEU A 22 -9.95 -6.10 -10.97
N LEU A 23 -8.95 -6.00 -11.86
CA LEU A 23 -7.61 -5.50 -11.49
C LEU A 23 -7.67 -4.11 -10.83
N PRO A 24 -6.78 -3.85 -9.86
CA PRO A 24 -6.71 -2.57 -9.17
C PRO A 24 -6.42 -1.41 -10.15
N SER A 25 -7.01 -0.25 -9.89
CA SER A 25 -6.79 0.96 -10.68
C SER A 25 -5.48 1.68 -10.33
N GLY A 26 -4.90 1.38 -9.18
CA GLY A 26 -3.68 1.96 -8.65
C GLY A 26 -3.21 1.19 -7.41
N TYR A 27 -2.23 1.77 -6.70
CA TYR A 27 -1.64 1.18 -5.51
C TYR A 27 -1.19 2.27 -4.55
N GLN A 28 -1.04 1.91 -3.27
CA GLN A 28 -0.42 2.77 -2.27
C GLN A 28 1.06 2.41 -2.15
N ALA A 29 1.94 3.41 -2.20
CA ALA A 29 3.37 3.24 -1.98
C ALA A 29 3.75 3.66 -0.55
N LEU A 30 4.39 2.75 0.17
CA LEU A 30 4.99 2.96 1.49
C LEU A 30 6.45 2.51 1.40
N GLU A 31 7.33 3.43 1.01
CA GLU A 31 8.74 3.12 0.71
C GLU A 31 8.90 1.95 -0.27
N HIS A 32 9.56 0.87 0.16
CA HIS A 32 9.80 -0.33 -0.63
C HIS A 32 8.58 -1.27 -0.67
N VAL A 33 7.51 -0.97 0.07
CA VAL A 33 6.26 -1.75 0.12
C VAL A 33 5.20 -1.11 -0.78
N ALA A 34 4.58 -1.92 -1.63
CA ALA A 34 3.37 -1.55 -2.36
C ALA A 34 2.15 -2.28 -1.81
N VAL A 35 1.06 -1.55 -1.57
CA VAL A 35 -0.23 -2.12 -1.16
C VAL A 35 -1.23 -2.05 -2.31
N LEU A 36 -1.65 -3.21 -2.79
CA LEU A 36 -2.69 -3.39 -3.80
C LEU A 36 -4.05 -3.61 -3.13
N ASN A 37 -5.09 -2.99 -3.66
CA ASN A 37 -6.47 -3.30 -3.27
C ASN A 37 -7.04 -4.36 -4.23
N LEU A 38 -6.91 -5.64 -3.86
CA LEU A 38 -7.40 -6.75 -4.68
C LEU A 38 -8.84 -7.09 -4.30
N LYS A 39 -9.72 -7.15 -5.30
CA LYS A 39 -11.10 -7.59 -5.10
C LYS A 39 -11.12 -9.10 -4.77
N PRO A 40 -12.15 -9.59 -4.03
CA PRO A 40 -12.24 -11.01 -3.65
C PRO A 40 -12.12 -12.00 -4.82
N GLY A 41 -12.65 -11.65 -6.00
CA GLY A 41 -12.53 -12.48 -7.21
C GLY A 41 -11.11 -12.65 -7.75
N LEU A 42 -10.12 -11.93 -7.21
CA LEU A 42 -8.70 -12.05 -7.57
C LEU A 42 -7.86 -12.69 -6.45
N ALA A 43 -8.47 -13.16 -5.36
CA ALA A 43 -7.74 -13.69 -4.20
C ALA A 43 -6.84 -14.88 -4.56
N SER A 44 -7.31 -15.78 -5.41
CA SER A 44 -6.54 -16.95 -5.89
C SER A 44 -5.37 -16.57 -6.80
N ARG A 45 -5.44 -15.40 -7.46
CA ARG A 45 -4.42 -14.89 -8.38
C ARG A 45 -3.51 -13.85 -7.73
N ALA A 46 -3.66 -13.60 -6.42
CA ALA A 46 -2.99 -12.50 -5.75
C ALA A 46 -1.45 -12.55 -5.85
N THR A 47 -0.87 -13.75 -5.74
CA THR A 47 0.58 -13.98 -5.87
C THR A 47 1.08 -13.65 -7.28
N GLU A 48 0.35 -14.07 -8.31
CA GLU A 48 0.71 -13.81 -9.70
C GLU A 48 0.63 -12.32 -10.04
N ILE A 49 -0.41 -11.64 -9.55
CA ILE A 49 -0.55 -10.18 -9.67
C ILE A 49 0.59 -9.46 -8.96
N GLY A 50 0.95 -9.89 -7.75
CA GLY A 50 2.07 -9.33 -7.00
C GLY A 50 3.41 -9.51 -7.71
N ALA A 51 3.67 -10.70 -8.26
CA ALA A 51 4.89 -10.98 -9.00
C ALA A 51 5.00 -10.13 -10.27
N ALA A 52 3.90 -10.02 -11.03
CA ALA A 52 3.83 -9.14 -12.20
C ALA A 52 4.08 -7.67 -11.82
N PHE A 53 3.56 -7.23 -10.67
CA PHE A 53 3.80 -5.88 -10.16
C PHE A 53 5.29 -5.61 -9.86
N ILE A 54 5.97 -6.51 -9.14
CA ILE A 54 7.41 -6.35 -8.84
C ILE A 54 8.24 -6.28 -10.12
N GLY A 55 7.92 -7.14 -11.10
CA GLY A 55 8.60 -7.13 -12.40
C GLY A 55 8.43 -5.82 -13.18
N LEU A 56 7.33 -5.08 -12.95
CA LEU A 56 7.09 -3.76 -13.55
C LEU A 56 7.72 -2.62 -12.76
N TYR A 57 7.83 -2.74 -11.45
CA TYR A 57 8.27 -1.67 -10.57
C TYR A 57 9.38 -2.15 -9.61
N PRO A 58 10.64 -2.29 -10.07
CA PRO A 58 11.74 -2.88 -9.31
C PRO A 58 12.12 -2.16 -8.00
N ARG A 59 11.63 -0.93 -7.81
CA ARG A 59 11.77 -0.16 -6.57
C ARG A 59 11.06 -0.82 -5.39
N PHE A 60 9.99 -1.57 -5.65
CA PHE A 60 9.24 -2.28 -4.62
C PHE A 60 9.85 -3.65 -4.39
N LYS A 61 10.10 -3.97 -3.12
CA LYS A 61 10.64 -5.25 -2.67
C LYS A 61 9.57 -6.15 -2.07
N THR A 62 8.50 -5.55 -1.56
CA THR A 62 7.36 -6.24 -0.95
C THR A 62 6.07 -5.75 -1.60
N VAL A 63 5.19 -6.67 -1.98
CA VAL A 63 3.83 -6.36 -2.40
C VAL A 63 2.85 -7.01 -1.46
N CYS A 64 2.00 -6.18 -0.86
CA CYS A 64 0.89 -6.59 -0.01
C CYS A 64 -0.44 -6.45 -0.74
N ALA A 65 -1.35 -7.39 -0.51
CA ALA A 65 -2.75 -7.23 -0.84
C ALA A 65 -3.52 -6.81 0.42
N ARG A 66 -4.37 -5.80 0.29
CA ARG A 66 -5.38 -5.48 1.29
C ARG A 66 -6.49 -6.51 1.23
N THR A 67 -6.70 -7.24 2.31
CA THR A 67 -7.69 -8.32 2.41
C THR A 67 -9.01 -7.89 3.06
N GLY A 68 -9.03 -6.70 3.67
CA GLY A 68 -10.22 -6.17 4.34
C GLY A 68 -10.13 -4.70 4.69
N PHE A 69 -11.14 -4.22 5.41
CA PHE A 69 -11.14 -2.89 6.00
C PHE A 69 -10.20 -2.84 7.21
N ILE A 70 -9.91 -1.62 7.67
CA ILE A 70 -9.22 -1.41 8.94
C ILE A 70 -10.18 -1.78 10.07
N THR A 71 -9.69 -2.52 11.07
CA THR A 71 -10.51 -3.10 12.13
C THR A 71 -9.91 -2.92 13.53
N GLY A 72 -10.70 -3.17 14.57
CA GLY A 72 -10.24 -3.15 15.96
C GLY A 72 -10.04 -1.76 16.52
N GLU A 73 -9.80 -1.71 17.84
CA GLU A 73 -9.55 -0.48 18.59
C GLU A 73 -8.27 0.21 18.12
N PHE A 74 -7.22 -0.57 17.85
CA PHE A 74 -5.95 -0.06 17.35
C PHE A 74 -5.92 0.24 15.85
N ARG A 75 -7.07 0.12 15.16
CA ARG A 75 -7.20 0.42 13.73
C ARG A 75 -6.16 -0.34 12.89
N GLU A 76 -6.12 -1.65 13.11
CA GLU A 76 -5.17 -2.56 12.48
C GLU A 76 -5.49 -2.73 10.97
N PRO A 77 -4.49 -2.57 10.09
CA PRO A 77 -4.62 -2.90 8.68
C PRO A 77 -4.82 -4.40 8.46
N GLN A 78 -5.60 -4.77 7.45
CA GLN A 78 -5.72 -6.15 6.99
C GLN A 78 -4.89 -6.33 5.71
N LEU A 79 -3.59 -6.59 5.90
CA LEU A 79 -2.61 -6.76 4.80
C LEU A 79 -2.04 -8.18 4.78
N LYS A 80 -1.83 -8.71 3.57
CA LYS A 80 -1.13 -9.98 3.35
C LYS A 80 -0.04 -9.79 2.31
N VAL A 81 1.18 -10.23 2.60
CA VAL A 81 2.26 -10.27 1.59
C VAL A 81 1.88 -11.27 0.51
N VAL A 82 1.92 -10.84 -0.76
CA VAL A 82 1.56 -11.66 -1.93
C VAL A 82 2.74 -11.87 -2.88
N ALA A 83 3.76 -11.01 -2.84
CA ALA A 83 4.99 -11.21 -3.60
C ALA A 83 6.17 -10.45 -2.99
N GLY A 84 7.38 -10.92 -3.32
CA GLY A 84 8.62 -10.29 -2.88
C GLY A 84 9.09 -10.77 -1.51
N GLU A 85 9.95 -9.97 -0.89
CA GLU A 85 10.46 -10.23 0.45
C GLU A 85 9.36 -9.98 1.48
N PRO A 86 9.22 -10.80 2.55
CA PRO A 86 8.21 -10.60 3.58
C PRO A 86 8.63 -9.51 4.59
N ASP A 87 9.12 -8.37 4.09
CA ASP A 87 9.50 -7.21 4.89
C ASP A 87 8.40 -6.14 4.81
N THR A 88 7.76 -5.87 5.95
CA THR A 88 6.71 -4.86 6.09
C THR A 88 7.10 -3.73 7.04
N GLU A 89 8.33 -3.74 7.55
CA GLU A 89 8.86 -2.64 8.35
C GLU A 89 9.28 -1.49 7.43
N VAL A 90 8.68 -0.33 7.61
CA VAL A 90 8.95 0.84 6.77
C VAL A 90 9.41 2.00 7.62
N THR A 91 10.34 2.80 7.05
CA THR A 91 10.74 4.08 7.62
C THR A 91 10.33 5.20 6.69
N VAL A 92 9.28 5.93 7.04
CA VAL A 92 8.81 7.10 6.29
C VAL A 92 9.47 8.34 6.85
N VAL A 93 10.02 9.18 5.96
CA VAL A 93 10.52 10.51 6.33
C VAL A 93 9.52 11.56 5.88
N GLU A 94 8.95 12.29 6.83
CA GLU A 94 7.98 13.35 6.57
C GLU A 94 8.29 14.57 7.45
N ASN A 95 8.38 15.75 6.84
CA ASN A 95 8.66 17.02 7.56
C ASN A 95 9.90 16.96 8.47
N GLY A 96 10.94 16.24 8.04
CA GLY A 96 12.16 16.03 8.82
C GLY A 96 12.06 15.00 9.95
N VAL A 97 10.88 14.42 10.18
CA VAL A 97 10.63 13.38 11.19
C VAL A 97 10.69 12.00 10.53
N LYS A 98 11.33 11.05 11.21
CA LYS A 98 11.41 9.65 10.79
C LYS A 98 10.40 8.81 11.57
N TYR A 99 9.52 8.12 10.86
CA TYR A 99 8.53 7.21 11.41
C TYR A 99 8.87 5.78 10.99
N SER A 100 9.28 4.94 11.94
CA SER A 100 9.55 3.51 11.69
C SER A 100 8.46 2.65 12.31
N PHE A 101 7.82 1.79 11.51
CA PHE A 101 6.72 0.94 11.96
C PHE A 101 6.48 -0.23 10.99
N ASP A 102 5.80 -1.28 11.47
CA ASP A 102 5.30 -2.36 10.64
C ASP A 102 3.97 -1.96 10.00
N CYS A 103 3.97 -1.74 8.68
CA CYS A 103 2.79 -1.28 7.95
C CYS A 103 1.66 -2.32 7.85
N SER A 104 1.93 -3.59 8.19
CA SER A 104 0.91 -4.63 8.29
C SER A 104 0.16 -4.60 9.63
N LYS A 105 0.75 -4.01 10.66
CA LYS A 105 0.18 -3.94 12.01
C LYS A 105 -0.34 -2.55 12.35
N LEU A 106 0.31 -1.50 11.84
CA LEU A 106 0.00 -0.12 12.17
C LEU A 106 -0.45 0.67 10.93
N MET A 107 -1.61 1.31 11.04
CA MET A 107 -2.11 2.20 10.00
C MET A 107 -1.37 3.54 10.03
N PHE A 108 -0.82 3.93 8.89
CA PHE A 108 -0.22 5.26 8.70
C PHE A 108 -1.05 6.10 7.71
N ALA A 109 -1.62 7.19 8.20
CA ALA A 109 -2.42 8.13 7.41
C ALA A 109 -1.52 9.05 6.57
N LYS A 110 -0.94 8.51 5.49
CA LYS A 110 -0.04 9.24 4.59
C LYS A 110 -0.68 10.50 3.97
N GLY A 111 -2.01 10.48 3.77
CA GLY A 111 -2.76 11.62 3.22
C GLY A 111 -2.80 12.85 4.13
N ASN A 112 -2.50 12.71 5.41
CA ASN A 112 -2.57 13.81 6.38
C ASN A 112 -1.27 14.64 6.47
N ILE A 113 -0.39 14.53 5.46
CA ILE A 113 0.90 15.24 5.45
C ILE A 113 0.73 16.76 5.61
N SER A 114 -0.16 17.37 4.82
CA SER A 114 -0.44 18.81 4.90
C SER A 114 -1.06 19.20 6.23
N GLU A 115 -1.90 18.33 6.78
CA GLU A 115 -2.58 18.58 8.05
C GLU A 115 -1.61 18.51 9.23
N ARG A 116 -0.65 17.57 9.21
CA ARG A 116 0.42 17.52 10.21
C ARG A 116 1.28 18.78 10.20
N VAL A 117 1.62 19.31 9.02
CA VAL A 117 2.33 20.60 8.90
C VAL A 117 1.47 21.75 9.41
N ARG A 118 0.20 21.80 9.01
CA ARG A 118 -0.73 22.86 9.40
C ARG A 118 -0.89 22.92 10.92
N LEU A 119 -1.12 21.78 11.57
CA LEU A 119 -1.26 21.71 13.03
C LEU A 119 0.02 22.14 13.74
N ALA A 120 1.19 21.68 13.28
CA ALA A 120 2.46 22.11 13.84
C ALA A 120 2.67 23.64 13.75
N SER A 121 2.16 24.29 12.70
CA SER A 121 2.25 25.75 12.55
C SER A 121 1.32 26.56 13.48
N LEU A 122 0.38 25.89 14.16
CA LEU A 122 -0.55 26.54 15.10
C LEU A 122 -0.09 26.43 16.55
N VAL A 123 0.83 25.51 16.86
CA VAL A 123 1.36 25.30 18.21
C VAL A 123 2.34 26.41 18.56
N THR A 124 2.31 26.84 19.81
CA THR A 124 3.22 27.86 20.35
C THR A 124 4.24 27.29 21.33
N ASP A 125 5.38 27.97 21.48
CA ASP A 125 6.43 27.55 22.41
C ASP A 125 5.90 27.49 23.86
N GLY A 126 6.07 26.33 24.50
CA GLY A 126 5.63 26.09 25.88
C GLY A 126 4.20 25.56 26.01
N GLU A 127 3.49 25.31 24.92
CA GLU A 127 2.17 24.69 24.91
C GLU A 127 2.24 23.18 25.26
N THR A 128 1.29 22.69 26.06
CA THR A 128 1.12 21.26 26.34
C THR A 128 0.16 20.65 25.31
N VAL A 129 0.63 19.67 24.54
CA VAL A 129 -0.10 18.99 23.44
C VAL A 129 -0.43 17.55 23.80
#